data_AF-A0A9D6M8R5-F1
#
_entry.id   AF-A0A9D6M8R5-F1
#
_cell.length_a   1.000
_cell.length_b   1.000
_cell.length_c   1.000
_cell.angle_alpha   90.00
_cell.angle_beta   90.00
_cell.angle_gamma   90.00
#
_symmetry.space_group_name_H-M   'P 1'
#
loop_
_entity.id
_entity.type
_entity.pdbx_description
1 polymer ?
#
loop_
_entity_poly.entity_id
_entity_poly.type
_entity_poly.pdbx_seq_one_letter_code
_entity_poly.pdbx_strand_id
1 'polypeptide(L)'
;MAHHVCLEEMEGRWIAHVPALAGCFFTDETRDAALAGLPAAIDDYFAWRRGHGDTAPLPPGPTAIEVDEIHREWIAPPDYEVNAFFAFDAPPLSSDEIAAILRLLEWTRADLLAAVAGLTEADLSREFSGEKWPLNGILQHVGSAERWYLEGIGAAFPREALPEEPFARLEKSRAHLNAELPKLAGVTRIVAKQGELWSPRKAIRRAIWHERDHTAHILKVRRRMGSAGG
;
A
#
# COMPACT_ATOMS: atom_id res chain seq x y z
N MET A 1 -8.60 7.45 -22.02
CA MET A 1 -9.17 8.18 -20.86
C MET A 1 -8.03 8.87 -20.13
N ALA A 2 -8.23 10.06 -19.54
CA ALA A 2 -7.20 10.69 -18.71
C ALA A 2 -7.28 10.13 -17.28
N HIS A 3 -6.15 9.72 -16.74
CA HIS A 3 -5.99 9.35 -15.34
C HIS A 3 -5.33 10.51 -14.61
N HIS A 4 -6.04 11.01 -13.60
CA HIS A 4 -5.51 11.96 -12.63
C HIS A 4 -4.48 11.27 -11.74
N VAL A 5 -3.41 11.98 -11.41
CA VAL A 5 -2.24 11.44 -10.71
C VAL A 5 -1.83 12.37 -9.57
N CYS A 6 -1.55 11.75 -8.43
CA CYS A 6 -0.97 12.41 -7.27
C CYS A 6 0.43 11.85 -7.02
N LEU A 7 1.43 12.71 -6.85
CA LEU A 7 2.81 12.29 -6.56
C LEU A 7 3.19 12.61 -5.13
N GLU A 8 3.88 11.68 -4.48
CA GLU A 8 4.58 11.95 -3.22
C GLU A 8 6.05 11.59 -3.34
N GLU A 9 6.91 12.47 -2.84
CA GLU A 9 8.29 12.15 -2.47
C GLU A 9 8.26 11.51 -1.07
N MET A 10 8.89 10.35 -0.91
CA MET A 10 8.94 9.60 0.34
C MET A 10 10.20 8.72 0.37
N GLU A 11 10.95 8.75 1.47
CA GLU A 11 12.21 8.03 1.63
C GLU A 11 13.18 8.19 0.43
N GLY A 12 13.27 9.40 -0.13
CA GLY A 12 14.13 9.71 -1.28
C GLY A 12 13.68 9.09 -2.61
N ARG A 13 12.42 8.67 -2.72
CA ARG A 13 11.79 8.14 -3.95
C ARG A 13 10.55 8.91 -4.31
N TRP A 14 10.19 8.88 -5.59
CA TRP A 14 8.94 9.42 -6.12
C TRP A 14 7.95 8.30 -6.35
N ILE A 15 6.76 8.43 -5.75
CA ILE A 15 5.65 7.50 -5.90
C ILE A 15 4.52 8.25 -6.61
N ALA A 16 4.16 7.79 -7.80
CA ALA A 16 3.03 8.30 -8.55
C ALA A 16 1.82 7.38 -8.34
N HIS A 17 0.76 7.91 -7.74
CA HIS A 17 -0.48 7.20 -7.44
C HIS A 17 -1.56 7.54 -8.47
N VAL A 18 -2.39 6.57 -8.83
CA VAL A 18 -3.60 6.80 -9.65
C VAL A 18 -4.83 6.69 -8.74
N PRO A 19 -5.39 7.80 -8.23
CA PRO A 19 -6.39 7.74 -7.16
C PRO A 19 -7.66 6.97 -7.50
N ALA A 20 -8.11 7.04 -8.76
CA ALA A 20 -9.27 6.29 -9.25
C ALA A 20 -9.05 4.76 -9.28
N LEU A 21 -7.80 4.30 -9.18
CA LEU A 21 -7.39 2.90 -9.21
C LEU A 21 -6.62 2.58 -7.92
N ALA A 22 -7.34 2.36 -6.81
CA ALA A 22 -6.72 2.16 -5.50
C ALA A 22 -5.64 1.05 -5.51
N GLY A 23 -4.41 1.41 -5.14
CA GLY A 23 -3.26 0.51 -5.19
C GLY A 23 -2.54 0.43 -6.55
N CYS A 24 -2.95 1.21 -7.55
CA CYS A 24 -2.20 1.44 -8.78
C CYS A 24 -1.19 2.55 -8.54
N PHE A 25 0.09 2.24 -8.71
CA PHE A 25 1.18 3.18 -8.52
C PHE A 25 2.40 2.78 -9.35
N PHE A 26 3.33 3.71 -9.49
CA PHE A 26 4.68 3.41 -9.93
C PHE A 26 5.67 4.21 -9.08
N THR A 27 6.85 3.63 -8.81
CA THR A 27 7.86 4.22 -7.96
C THR A 27 9.20 4.26 -8.67
N ASP A 28 9.87 5.41 -8.61
CA ASP A 28 11.20 5.62 -9.19
C ASP A 28 12.02 6.59 -8.32
N GLU A 29 13.31 6.76 -8.62
CA GLU A 29 14.19 7.75 -7.99
C GLU A 29 13.91 9.17 -8.48
N THR A 30 13.35 9.31 -9.69
CA THR A 30 13.00 10.62 -10.25
C THR A 30 11.51 10.75 -10.50
N ARG A 31 10.98 11.96 -10.28
CA ARG A 31 9.58 12.30 -10.54
C ARG A 31 9.16 11.98 -11.97
N ASP A 32 10.00 12.34 -12.94
CA ASP A 32 9.66 12.21 -14.36
C ASP A 32 9.64 10.73 -14.80
N ALA A 33 10.55 9.91 -14.27
CA ALA A 33 10.50 8.46 -14.49
C ALA A 33 9.31 7.81 -13.76
N ALA A 34 8.95 8.29 -12.56
CA ALA A 34 7.77 7.83 -11.85
C ALA A 34 6.48 8.04 -12.68
N LEU A 35 6.38 9.19 -13.36
CA LEU A 35 5.30 9.49 -14.30
C LEU A 35 5.36 8.65 -15.57
N ALA A 36 6.54 8.50 -16.16
CA ALA A 36 6.73 7.74 -17.40
C ALA A 36 6.37 6.25 -17.25
N GLY A 37 6.49 5.69 -16.03
CA GLY A 37 6.13 4.30 -15.73
C GLY A 37 4.63 4.05 -15.55
N LEU A 38 3.81 5.08 -15.34
CA LEU A 38 2.39 4.91 -15.04
C LEU A 38 1.56 4.20 -16.12
N PRO A 39 1.75 4.45 -17.42
CA PRO A 39 0.99 3.73 -18.44
C PRO A 39 1.13 2.20 -18.30
N ALA A 40 2.36 1.71 -18.13
CA ALA A 40 2.62 0.29 -17.91
C ALA A 40 2.05 -0.20 -16.56
N ALA A 41 2.19 0.59 -15.50
CA ALA A 41 1.64 0.25 -14.19
C ALA A 41 0.11 0.11 -14.18
N ILE A 42 -0.58 0.92 -14.99
CA ILE A 42 -2.03 0.85 -15.17
C ILE A 42 -2.43 -0.44 -15.92
N ASP A 43 -1.70 -0.80 -16.97
CA ASP A 43 -1.91 -2.07 -17.68
C ASP A 43 -1.70 -3.28 -16.75
N ASP A 44 -0.61 -3.25 -15.97
CA ASP A 44 -0.29 -4.25 -14.96
C ASP A 44 -1.36 -4.31 -13.85
N TYR A 45 -1.89 -3.16 -13.43
CA TYR A 45 -2.97 -3.09 -12.44
C TYR A 45 -4.24 -3.82 -12.93
N PHE A 46 -4.64 -3.59 -14.18
CA PHE A 46 -5.80 -4.30 -14.73
C PHE A 46 -5.52 -5.78 -14.99
N ALA A 47 -4.29 -6.14 -15.40
CA ALA A 47 -3.89 -7.53 -15.52
C ALA A 47 -3.92 -8.25 -14.17
N TRP A 48 -3.42 -7.61 -13.11
CA TRP A 48 -3.47 -8.09 -11.74
C TRP A 48 -4.91 -8.32 -11.28
N ARG A 49 -5.82 -7.36 -11.47
CA ARG A 49 -7.25 -7.53 -11.12
C ARG A 49 -7.89 -8.70 -11.86
N ARG A 50 -7.62 -8.85 -13.16
CA ARG A 50 -8.10 -10.00 -13.95
C ARG A 50 -7.54 -11.33 -13.44
N GLY A 51 -6.29 -11.36 -12.98
CA GLY A 51 -5.69 -12.53 -12.35
C GLY A 51 -6.45 -13.03 -11.12
N HIS A 52 -7.08 -12.10 -10.39
CA HIS A 52 -7.99 -12.38 -9.27
C HIS A 52 -9.46 -12.59 -9.68
N GLY A 53 -9.73 -12.73 -10.98
CA GLY A 53 -11.07 -13.00 -11.51
C GLY A 53 -11.97 -11.78 -11.70
N ASP A 54 -11.42 -10.57 -11.61
CA ASP A 54 -12.18 -9.35 -11.88
C ASP A 54 -12.52 -9.21 -13.37
N THR A 55 -13.80 -8.98 -13.66
CA THR A 55 -14.33 -8.82 -15.01
C THR A 55 -14.61 -7.37 -15.38
N ALA A 56 -14.15 -6.40 -14.59
CA ALA A 56 -14.30 -4.98 -14.92
C ALA A 56 -13.70 -4.68 -16.31
N PRO A 57 -14.42 -3.91 -17.17
CA PRO A 57 -13.93 -3.61 -18.50
C PRO A 57 -12.67 -2.75 -18.43
N LEU A 58 -11.77 -2.99 -19.38
CA LEU A 58 -10.61 -2.13 -19.59
C LEU A 58 -11.06 -0.75 -20.07
N PRO A 59 -10.42 0.34 -19.60
CA PRO A 59 -10.65 1.66 -20.18
C PRO A 59 -10.26 1.65 -21.66
N PRO A 60 -11.07 2.23 -22.56
CA PRO A 60 -10.76 2.27 -23.97
C PRO A 60 -9.67 3.30 -24.30
N GLY A 61 -8.77 2.92 -25.21
CA GLY A 61 -7.77 3.80 -25.83
C GLY A 61 -6.52 4.03 -24.97
N PRO A 62 -5.58 4.87 -25.46
CA PRO A 62 -4.35 5.17 -24.75
C PRO A 62 -4.62 5.88 -23.42
N THR A 63 -3.81 5.54 -22.43
CA THR A 63 -3.78 6.17 -21.11
C THR A 63 -3.13 7.54 -21.22
N ALA A 64 -3.92 8.60 -21.02
CA ALA A 64 -3.37 9.94 -20.80
C ALA A 64 -3.16 10.15 -19.30
N ILE A 65 -2.09 10.84 -18.92
CA ILE A 65 -1.74 11.14 -17.53
C ILE A 65 -1.87 12.64 -17.30
N GLU A 66 -2.61 13.03 -16.26
CA GLU A 66 -2.74 14.41 -15.80
C GLU A 66 -2.30 14.48 -14.33
N VAL A 67 -1.38 15.39 -14.03
CA VAL A 67 -0.87 15.56 -12.66
C VAL A 67 -1.71 16.60 -11.94
N ASP A 68 -2.39 16.15 -10.88
CA ASP A 68 -3.25 17.01 -10.07
C ASP A 68 -2.49 17.62 -8.89
N GLU A 69 -1.73 16.78 -8.17
CA GLU A 69 -1.09 17.17 -6.91
C GLU A 69 0.32 16.58 -6.78
N ILE A 70 1.21 17.35 -6.16
CA ILE A 70 2.59 16.95 -5.87
C ILE A 70 2.87 17.28 -4.40
N HIS A 71 3.20 16.26 -3.61
CA HIS A 71 3.66 16.35 -2.24
C HIS A 71 5.17 16.10 -2.19
N ARG A 72 5.91 16.98 -1.52
CA ARG A 72 7.33 16.77 -1.23
C ARG A 72 7.50 16.31 0.20
N GLU A 73 8.44 15.40 0.43
CA GLU A 73 8.78 14.94 1.77
C GLU A 73 9.23 16.12 2.63
N TRP A 74 8.84 16.10 3.89
CA TRP A 74 9.35 17.01 4.90
C TRP A 74 9.25 16.36 6.27
N ILE A 75 10.15 16.77 7.16
CA ILE A 75 10.28 16.21 8.50
C ILE A 75 9.67 17.17 9.51
N ALA A 76 8.67 16.70 10.24
CA ALA A 76 8.13 17.37 11.42
C ALA A 76 8.96 17.01 12.67
N PRO A 77 9.13 17.92 13.64
CA PRO A 77 9.79 17.59 14.90
C PRO A 77 9.07 16.44 15.67
N PRO A 78 9.80 15.54 16.36
CA PRO A 78 11.25 15.54 16.55
C PRO A 78 12.06 14.89 15.42
N ASP A 79 11.47 14.02 14.60
CA ASP A 79 12.06 13.39 13.40
C ASP A 79 10.99 12.51 12.71
N TYR A 80 9.88 13.13 12.32
CA TYR A 80 8.72 12.44 11.77
C TYR A 80 8.49 12.85 10.32
N GLU A 81 8.69 11.92 9.39
CA GLU A 81 8.40 12.15 7.97
C GLU A 81 6.88 12.22 7.74
N VAL A 82 6.41 13.36 7.25
CA VAL A 82 4.98 13.60 7.02
C VAL A 82 4.58 13.07 5.64
N ASN A 83 3.78 12.01 5.61
CA ASN A 83 3.30 11.43 4.35
C ASN A 83 2.16 12.26 3.74
N ALA A 84 2.01 12.15 2.41
CA ALA A 84 1.08 12.98 1.66
C ALA A 84 -0.37 12.82 2.11
N PHE A 85 -1.09 13.95 2.15
CA PHE A 85 -2.54 14.01 2.19
C PHE A 85 -3.00 14.79 0.97
N PHE A 86 -3.56 14.09 0.00
CA PHE A 86 -4.04 14.68 -1.24
C PHE A 86 -5.48 15.17 -1.09
N ALA A 87 -5.94 16.09 -1.93
CA ALA A 87 -7.35 16.48 -2.00
C ALA A 87 -8.24 15.26 -2.24
N PHE A 88 -7.77 14.27 -3.01
CA PHE A 88 -8.46 12.99 -3.17
C PHE A 88 -8.68 12.25 -1.85
N ASP A 89 -7.83 12.42 -0.82
CA ASP A 89 -7.98 11.73 0.47
C ASP A 89 -9.10 12.35 1.33
N ALA A 90 -9.58 13.56 1.03
CA ALA A 90 -10.53 14.27 1.89
C ALA A 90 -11.98 13.73 1.87
N PRO A 91 -12.57 13.37 0.73
CA PRO A 91 -13.94 12.87 0.68
C PRO A 91 -14.13 11.59 1.49
N PRO A 92 -15.29 11.43 2.18
CA PRO A 92 -15.59 10.20 2.90
C PRO A 92 -15.66 9.00 1.95
N LEU A 93 -15.44 7.80 2.49
CA LEU A 93 -15.69 6.55 1.76
C LEU A 93 -17.21 6.31 1.65
N SER A 94 -17.66 5.89 0.46
CA SER A 94 -19.01 5.37 0.27
C SER A 94 -19.08 3.87 0.59
N SER A 95 -20.29 3.37 0.87
CA SER A 95 -20.52 1.94 1.09
C SER A 95 -20.14 1.08 -0.12
N ASP A 96 -20.36 1.58 -1.34
CA ASP A 96 -20.01 0.88 -2.58
C ASP A 96 -18.48 0.78 -2.77
N GLU A 97 -17.76 1.86 -2.44
CA GLU A 97 -16.29 1.85 -2.43
C GLU A 97 -15.75 0.85 -1.40
N ILE A 98 -16.36 0.76 -0.21
CA ILE A 98 -15.92 -0.18 0.83
C ILE A 98 -15.97 -1.64 0.33
N ALA A 99 -17.02 -2.03 -0.38
CA ALA A 99 -17.11 -3.37 -0.94
C ALA A 99 -15.99 -3.66 -1.96
N ALA A 100 -15.63 -2.67 -2.79
CA ALA A 100 -14.51 -2.78 -3.72
C ALA A 100 -13.16 -2.82 -3.00
N ILE A 101 -12.98 -1.98 -1.99
CA ILE A 101 -11.77 -1.92 -1.16
C ILE A 101 -11.54 -3.25 -0.43
N LEU A 102 -12.58 -3.86 0.15
CA LEU A 102 -12.47 -5.15 0.82
C LEU A 102 -11.94 -6.25 -0.12
N ARG A 103 -12.39 -6.25 -1.38
CA ARG A 103 -11.86 -7.18 -2.40
C ARG A 103 -10.40 -6.89 -2.74
N LEU A 104 -10.03 -5.62 -2.92
CA LEU A 104 -8.64 -5.25 -3.19
C LEU A 104 -7.74 -5.68 -2.03
N LEU A 105 -8.15 -5.44 -0.79
CA LEU A 105 -7.45 -5.88 0.41
C LEU A 105 -7.30 -7.42 0.41
N GLU A 106 -8.37 -8.17 0.17
CA GLU A 106 -8.31 -9.63 0.07
C GLU A 106 -7.24 -10.09 -0.94
N TRP A 107 -7.22 -9.49 -2.13
CA TRP A 107 -6.26 -9.82 -3.19
C TRP A 107 -4.82 -9.47 -2.82
N THR A 108 -4.58 -8.28 -2.26
CA THR A 108 -3.22 -7.89 -1.85
C THR A 108 -2.68 -8.82 -0.78
N ARG A 109 -3.53 -9.28 0.14
CA ARG A 109 -3.11 -10.24 1.18
C ARG A 109 -2.84 -11.62 0.60
N ALA A 110 -3.69 -12.09 -0.31
CA ALA A 110 -3.48 -13.36 -0.99
C ALA A 110 -2.13 -13.38 -1.74
N ASP A 111 -1.80 -12.29 -2.44
CA ASP A 111 -0.54 -12.16 -3.17
C ASP A 111 0.68 -12.10 -2.24
N LEU A 112 0.59 -11.36 -1.13
CA LEU A 112 1.66 -11.31 -0.13
C LEU A 112 1.97 -12.72 0.42
N LEU A 113 0.92 -13.48 0.77
CA LEU A 113 1.08 -14.85 1.28
C LEU A 113 1.60 -15.80 0.21
N ALA A 114 1.14 -15.67 -1.03
CA ALA A 114 1.67 -16.45 -2.16
C ALA A 114 3.15 -16.15 -2.45
N ALA A 115 3.57 -14.88 -2.27
CA ALA A 115 4.96 -14.46 -2.47
C ALA A 115 5.93 -15.15 -1.51
N VAL A 116 5.48 -15.55 -0.32
CA VAL A 116 6.28 -16.28 0.68
C VAL A 116 5.91 -17.76 0.82
N ALA A 117 4.95 -18.26 0.04
CA ALA A 117 4.51 -19.64 0.10
C ALA A 117 5.65 -20.61 -0.26
N GLY A 118 5.80 -21.65 0.56
CA GLY A 118 6.82 -22.70 0.41
C GLY A 118 8.20 -22.34 0.97
N LEU A 119 8.39 -21.15 1.54
CA LEU A 119 9.61 -20.78 2.24
C LEU A 119 9.66 -21.39 3.64
N THR A 120 10.83 -21.87 4.04
CA THR A 120 11.08 -22.35 5.42
C THR A 120 11.30 -21.18 6.38
N GLU A 121 11.29 -21.45 7.68
CA GLU A 121 11.66 -20.43 8.69
C GLU A 121 13.09 -19.90 8.47
N ALA A 122 14.02 -20.76 8.04
CA ALA A 122 15.38 -20.37 7.69
C ALA A 122 15.42 -19.44 6.47
N ASP A 123 14.59 -19.70 5.46
CA ASP A 123 14.46 -18.82 4.29
C ASP A 123 13.90 -17.44 4.67
N LEU A 124 12.89 -17.42 5.55
CA LEU A 124 12.23 -16.20 5.99
C LEU A 124 13.11 -15.32 6.88
N SER A 125 13.99 -15.94 7.68
CA SER A 125 14.91 -15.26 8.60
C SER A 125 16.27 -14.94 7.98
N ARG A 126 16.56 -15.44 6.77
CA ARG A 126 17.82 -15.18 6.07
C ARG A 126 18.01 -13.69 5.79
N GLU A 127 19.18 -13.18 6.15
CA GLU A 127 19.61 -11.83 5.79
C GLU A 127 20.11 -11.77 4.34
N PHE A 128 19.84 -10.66 3.67
CA PHE A 128 20.27 -10.40 2.30
C PHE A 128 21.01 -9.07 2.23
N SER A 129 22.18 -9.08 1.60
CA SER A 129 22.97 -7.86 1.40
C SER A 129 22.16 -6.80 0.65
N GLY A 130 22.17 -5.58 1.18
CA GLY A 130 21.42 -4.44 0.64
C GLY A 130 19.95 -4.41 1.04
N GLU A 131 19.46 -5.37 1.82
CA GLU A 131 18.12 -5.31 2.41
C GLU A 131 18.14 -4.77 3.83
N LYS A 132 17.16 -3.92 4.15
CA LYS A 132 16.96 -3.40 5.51
C LYS A 132 16.53 -4.50 6.49
N TRP A 133 15.71 -5.44 6.01
CA TRP A 133 15.13 -6.50 6.81
C TRP A 133 15.12 -7.84 6.07
N PRO A 134 15.21 -8.97 6.79
CA PRO A 134 14.82 -10.29 6.27
C PRO A 134 13.31 -10.31 5.93
N LEU A 135 12.86 -11.35 5.22
CA LEU A 135 11.47 -11.46 4.74
C LEU A 135 10.46 -11.45 5.91
N ASN A 136 10.75 -12.15 7.00
CA ASN A 136 9.89 -12.11 8.21
C ASN A 136 9.79 -10.70 8.81
N GLY A 137 10.85 -9.90 8.75
CA GLY A 137 10.87 -8.49 9.17
C GLY A 137 9.99 -7.62 8.27
N ILE A 138 10.00 -7.85 6.95
CA ILE A 138 9.09 -7.18 6.02
C ILE A 138 7.62 -7.53 6.34
N LEU A 139 7.32 -8.80 6.58
CA LEU A 139 5.97 -9.24 6.97
C LEU A 139 5.50 -8.58 8.28
N GLN A 140 6.38 -8.52 9.29
CA GLN A 140 6.08 -7.80 10.53
C GLN A 140 5.85 -6.31 10.28
N HIS A 141 6.64 -5.68 9.41
CA HIS A 141 6.51 -4.27 9.07
C HIS A 141 5.13 -3.97 8.44
N VAL A 142 4.70 -4.77 7.47
CA VAL A 142 3.38 -4.65 6.83
C VAL A 142 2.26 -4.73 7.87
N GLY A 143 2.25 -5.76 8.72
CA GLY A 143 1.21 -5.90 9.75
C GLY A 143 1.21 -4.78 10.80
N SER A 144 2.38 -4.21 11.08
CA SER A 144 2.51 -3.04 11.97
C SER A 144 1.96 -1.77 11.33
N ALA A 145 2.21 -1.58 10.03
CA ALA A 145 1.79 -0.41 9.27
C ALA A 145 0.27 -0.31 9.18
N GLU A 146 -0.45 -1.41 8.93
CA GLU A 146 -1.91 -1.42 8.92
C GLU A 146 -2.53 -0.91 10.22
N ARG A 147 -1.99 -1.38 11.35
CA ARG A 147 -2.41 -0.90 12.68
C ARG A 147 -2.10 0.58 12.85
N TRP A 148 -0.96 1.04 12.36
CA TRP A 148 -0.57 2.45 12.42
C TRP A 148 -1.49 3.35 11.59
N TYR A 149 -1.89 2.93 10.38
CA TYR A 149 -2.86 3.66 9.55
C TYR A 149 -4.20 3.83 10.27
N LEU A 150 -4.68 2.76 10.95
CA LEU A 150 -5.90 2.84 11.76
C LEU A 150 -5.73 3.74 12.99
N GLU A 151 -4.52 3.83 13.54
CA GLU A 151 -4.23 4.71 14.67
C GLU A 151 -4.38 6.17 14.24
N GLY A 152 -3.94 6.52 13.03
CA GLY A 152 -4.09 7.85 12.45
C GLY A 152 -5.53 8.35 12.43
N ILE A 153 -6.50 7.44 12.29
CA ILE A 153 -7.94 7.76 12.29
C ILE A 153 -8.65 7.43 13.61
N GLY A 154 -7.92 6.94 14.62
CA GLY A 154 -8.46 6.59 15.94
C GLY A 154 -9.26 5.28 15.98
N ALA A 155 -9.00 4.35 15.07
CA ALA A 155 -9.70 3.05 14.95
C ALA A 155 -8.79 1.85 15.27
N ALA A 156 -7.53 2.06 15.67
CA ALA A 156 -6.60 0.97 15.97
C ALA A 156 -6.90 0.30 17.31
N PHE A 157 -6.58 -0.99 17.39
CA PHE A 157 -6.48 -1.72 18.66
C PHE A 157 -5.20 -1.33 19.44
N PRO A 158 -5.13 -1.64 20.76
CA PRO A 158 -3.96 -1.37 21.58
C PRO A 158 -2.68 -1.99 21.03
N ARG A 159 -1.54 -1.28 21.13
CA ARG A 159 -0.27 -1.72 20.54
C ARG A 159 0.23 -3.02 21.16
N GLU A 160 -0.03 -3.21 22.45
CA GLU A 160 0.36 -4.36 23.26
C GLU A 160 -0.34 -5.65 22.79
N ALA A 161 -1.46 -5.51 22.08
CA ALA A 161 -2.17 -6.64 21.51
C ALA A 161 -1.61 -7.05 20.13
N LEU A 162 -0.60 -6.37 19.59
CA LEU A 162 0.01 -6.72 18.31
C LEU A 162 0.94 -7.96 18.48
N PRO A 163 0.69 -9.09 17.79
CA PRO A 163 1.51 -10.30 17.91
C PRO A 163 2.96 -10.07 17.49
N GLU A 164 3.91 -10.79 18.09
CA GLU A 164 5.31 -10.78 17.65
C GLU A 164 5.54 -11.65 16.40
N GLU A 165 4.84 -12.79 16.32
CA GLU A 165 4.92 -13.71 15.18
C GLU A 165 4.37 -13.04 13.90
N PRO A 166 5.16 -12.98 12.80
CA PRO A 166 4.82 -12.22 11.59
C PRO A 166 3.45 -12.55 10.98
N PHE A 167 3.10 -13.84 10.84
CA PHE A 167 1.87 -14.24 10.17
C PHE A 167 0.64 -13.96 11.03
N ALA A 168 0.69 -14.24 12.33
CA ALA A 168 -0.34 -13.87 13.29
C ALA A 168 -0.52 -12.34 13.37
N ARG A 169 0.57 -11.57 13.24
CA ARG A 169 0.50 -10.10 13.16
C ARG A 169 -0.28 -9.65 11.94
N LEU A 170 0.05 -10.18 10.76
CA LEU A 170 -0.67 -9.88 9.52
C LEU A 170 -2.15 -10.26 9.62
N GLU A 171 -2.45 -11.45 10.12
CA GLU A 171 -3.83 -11.93 10.30
C GLU A 171 -4.62 -10.98 11.19
N LYS A 172 -4.08 -10.66 12.38
CA LYS A 172 -4.76 -9.77 13.33
C LYS A 172 -4.98 -8.37 12.76
N SER A 173 -3.95 -7.77 12.16
CA SER A 173 -4.05 -6.39 11.64
C SER A 173 -5.10 -6.29 10.54
N ARG A 174 -5.15 -7.27 9.63
CA ARG A 174 -6.11 -7.28 8.54
C ARG A 174 -7.52 -7.63 8.99
N ALA A 175 -7.67 -8.60 9.90
CA ALA A 175 -8.97 -8.92 10.47
C ALA A 175 -9.60 -7.69 11.14
N HIS A 176 -8.79 -6.93 11.89
CA HIS A 176 -9.25 -5.69 12.51
C HIS A 176 -9.55 -4.59 11.48
N LEU A 177 -8.69 -4.38 10.47
CA LEU A 177 -8.95 -3.45 9.38
C LEU A 177 -10.27 -3.76 8.66
N ASN A 178 -10.51 -5.02 8.30
CA ASN A 178 -11.73 -5.45 7.64
C ASN A 178 -12.97 -5.26 8.52
N ALA A 179 -12.85 -5.44 9.83
CA ALA A 179 -13.95 -5.22 10.78
C ALA A 179 -14.28 -3.73 11.00
N GLU A 180 -13.27 -2.85 10.92
CA GLU A 180 -13.47 -1.40 11.06
C GLU A 180 -13.95 -0.75 9.77
N LEU A 181 -13.53 -1.24 8.60
CA LEU A 181 -13.75 -0.59 7.31
C LEU A 181 -15.23 -0.26 7.02
N PRO A 182 -16.23 -1.13 7.24
CA PRO A 182 -17.64 -0.78 7.07
C PRO A 182 -18.12 0.38 7.94
N LYS A 183 -17.53 0.58 9.12
CA LYS A 183 -17.87 1.65 10.06
C LYS A 183 -17.32 3.01 9.63
N LEU A 184 -16.39 3.01 8.67
CA LEU A 184 -15.77 4.23 8.12
C LEU A 184 -16.58 4.86 6.99
N ALA A 185 -17.67 4.20 6.54
CA ALA A 185 -18.58 4.76 5.54
C ALA A 185 -19.15 6.11 6.00
N GLY A 186 -19.06 7.13 5.15
CA GLY A 186 -19.58 8.47 5.45
C GLY A 186 -18.81 9.26 6.51
N VAL A 187 -17.72 8.72 7.07
CA VAL A 187 -16.92 9.44 8.07
C VAL A 187 -16.14 10.56 7.38
N THR A 188 -16.49 11.81 7.72
CA THR A 188 -15.88 13.03 7.17
C THR A 188 -14.76 13.61 8.03
N ARG A 189 -14.51 13.03 9.21
CA ARG A 189 -13.51 13.54 10.16
C ARG A 189 -12.11 13.38 9.58
N ILE A 190 -11.39 14.49 9.47
CA ILE A 190 -9.94 14.54 9.21
C ILE A 190 -9.23 14.84 10.54
N VAL A 191 -8.23 14.04 10.87
CA VAL A 191 -7.44 14.14 12.11
C VAL A 191 -6.04 14.64 11.78
N ALA A 192 -5.54 15.63 12.52
CA ALA A 192 -4.14 16.03 12.47
C ALA A 192 -3.36 15.35 13.59
N LYS A 193 -2.29 14.63 13.26
CA LYS A 193 -1.40 13.96 14.22
C LYS A 193 0.04 14.14 13.78
N GLN A 194 0.89 14.71 14.64
CA GLN A 194 2.32 14.91 14.37
C GLN A 194 2.61 15.65 13.04
N GLY A 195 1.78 16.64 12.69
CA GLY A 195 1.91 17.40 11.44
C GLY A 195 1.28 16.71 10.22
N GLU A 196 0.80 15.48 10.36
CA GLU A 196 0.18 14.72 9.28
C GLU A 196 -1.35 14.71 9.39
N LEU A 197 -2.02 14.88 8.24
CA LEU A 197 -3.46 14.75 8.12
C LEU A 197 -3.85 13.29 7.82
N TRP A 198 -4.94 12.84 8.44
CA TRP A 198 -5.47 11.49 8.35
C TRP A 198 -6.97 11.50 8.08
N SER A 199 -7.38 10.75 7.06
CA SER A 199 -8.76 10.41 6.76
C SER A 199 -8.87 8.89 6.59
N PRO A 200 -10.09 8.32 6.68
CA PRO A 200 -10.31 6.92 6.32
C PRO A 200 -9.76 6.57 4.93
N ARG A 201 -9.98 7.44 3.94
CA ARG A 201 -9.55 7.21 2.56
C ARG A 201 -8.03 7.18 2.44
N LYS A 202 -7.30 8.09 3.11
CA LYS A 202 -5.82 8.03 3.17
C LYS A 202 -5.34 6.74 3.82
N ALA A 203 -5.92 6.35 4.95
CA ALA A 203 -5.53 5.14 5.66
C ALA A 203 -5.65 3.90 4.77
N ILE A 204 -6.74 3.81 3.99
CA ILE A 204 -6.95 2.72 3.04
C ILE A 204 -6.02 2.81 1.82
N ARG A 205 -5.84 3.99 1.24
CA ARG A 205 -4.88 4.20 0.13
C ARG A 205 -3.49 3.70 0.52
N ARG A 206 -3.01 4.08 1.70
CA ARG A 206 -1.71 3.67 2.23
C ARG A 206 -1.66 2.17 2.49
N ALA A 207 -2.70 1.56 3.09
CA ALA A 207 -2.74 0.12 3.34
C ALA A 207 -2.62 -0.72 2.05
N ILE A 208 -3.40 -0.40 1.02
CA ILE A 208 -3.39 -1.15 -0.25
C ILE A 208 -2.06 -0.95 -0.98
N TRP A 209 -1.61 0.30 -1.11
CA TRP A 209 -0.34 0.62 -1.78
C TRP A 209 0.84 -0.07 -1.10
N HIS A 210 0.95 0.07 0.23
CA HIS A 210 2.09 -0.40 1.02
C HIS A 210 2.22 -1.93 0.96
N GLU A 211 1.12 -2.67 1.09
CA GLU A 211 1.18 -4.13 1.00
C GLU A 211 1.59 -4.60 -0.41
N ARG A 212 1.14 -3.92 -1.46
CA ARG A 212 1.56 -4.23 -2.84
C ARG A 212 3.03 -3.93 -3.09
N ASP A 213 3.52 -2.80 -2.59
CA ASP A 213 4.93 -2.42 -2.70
C ASP A 213 5.83 -3.47 -2.01
N HIS A 214 5.50 -3.84 -0.77
CA HIS A 214 6.24 -4.87 -0.04
C HIS A 214 6.09 -6.26 -0.65
N THR A 215 4.97 -6.58 -1.28
CA THR A 215 4.82 -7.83 -2.05
C THR A 215 5.79 -7.86 -3.24
N ALA A 216 5.89 -6.76 -4.00
CA ALA A 216 6.84 -6.65 -5.10
C ALA A 216 8.30 -6.73 -4.62
N HIS A 217 8.60 -6.11 -3.47
CA HIS A 217 9.90 -6.20 -2.80
C HIS A 217 10.25 -7.64 -2.43
N ILE A 218 9.35 -8.36 -1.75
CA ILE A 218 9.52 -9.77 -1.39
C ILE A 218 9.79 -10.63 -2.64
N LEU A 219 9.02 -10.43 -3.72
CA LEU A 219 9.22 -11.17 -4.97
C LEU A 219 10.60 -10.90 -5.58
N LYS A 220 11.11 -9.65 -5.49
CA LYS A 220 12.48 -9.30 -5.92
C LYS A 220 13.52 -10.05 -5.09
N VAL A 221 13.38 -10.08 -3.76
CA VAL A 221 14.29 -10.80 -2.87
C VAL A 221 14.25 -12.30 -3.18
N ARG A 222 13.06 -12.89 -3.31
CA ARG A 222 12.86 -14.32 -3.62
C ARG A 222 13.50 -14.74 -4.94
N ARG A 223 13.43 -13.90 -5.99
CA ARG A 223 14.14 -14.18 -7.26
C ARG A 223 15.65 -14.34 -7.06
N ARG A 224 16.27 -13.49 -6.23
CA ARG A 224 17.71 -13.61 -5.92
C ARG A 224 18.03 -14.88 -5.13
N MET A 225 17.11 -15.35 -4.28
CA MET A 225 17.27 -16.61 -3.56
C MET A 225 17.38 -17.80 -4.52
N GLY A 226 16.49 -17.84 -5.52
CA GLY A 226 16.48 -18.90 -6.53
C GLY A 226 17.71 -18.86 -7.45
N SER A 227 18.21 -17.67 -7.79
CA SER A 227 19.42 -17.51 -8.61
C SER A 227 20.73 -17.86 -7.89
N ALA A 228 20.75 -17.91 -6.55
CA ALA A 228 21.94 -18.21 -5.76
C ALA A 228 22.14 -19.72 -5.49
N GLY A 229 21.28 -20.58 -6.05
CA GLY A 229 21.30 -22.04 -5.88
C GLY A 229 21.59 -22.84 -7.15
N GLY A 230 22.13 -22.19 -8.19
CA GLY A 230 22.54 -22.82 -9.46
C GLY A 230 24.04 -22.78 -9.68
#